data_AF-A0A0W8EAT1-F1
#
_entry.id   AF-A0A0W8EAT1-F1
#
_cell.length_a   1.000
_cell.length_b   1.000
_cell.length_c   1.000
_cell.angle_alpha   90.00
_cell.angle_beta   90.00
_cell.angle_gamma   90.00
#
_symmetry.space_group_name_H-M   'P 1'
#
loop_
_entity.id
_entity.type
_entity.pdbx_description
1 polymer ?
#
loop_
_entity_poly.entity_id
_entity_poly.type
_entity_poly.pdbx_seq_one_letter_code
_entity_poly.pdbx_strand_id
1 'polypeptide(L)'
;MIEQEKVRLGRFILATNDLDLDTDSILKYYKGQQSVERGFRFLKDRSFRVAEVFLKKESRIEALSMIMVLCLFVYAVAEWHLRSRLSETGTTVKNQLKKPIQNPTMKWIFTLFMRPAEVTVTLNSQIQRFIVNMDEEVTQILDLMGPAFEKYYFVRSTREM
;
A
#
# COMPACT_ATOMS: atom_id res chain seq x y z
N MET A 1 21.82 1.13 42.60
CA MET A 1 20.70 1.76 41.86
C MET A 1 20.36 1.00 40.57
N ILE A 2 21.35 0.68 39.71
CA ILE A 2 21.15 -0.13 38.49
C ILE A 2 20.69 -1.58 38.80
N GLU A 3 21.24 -2.22 39.84
CA GLU A 3 20.85 -3.59 40.25
C GLU A 3 19.38 -3.70 40.71
N GLN A 4 18.86 -2.67 41.38
CA GLN A 4 17.48 -2.66 41.88
C GLN A 4 16.46 -2.38 40.75
N GLU A 5 16.85 -1.61 39.75
CA GLU A 5 16.07 -1.37 38.52
C GLU A 5 15.92 -2.65 37.69
N LYS A 6 16.97 -3.48 37.58
CA LYS A 6 16.92 -4.77 36.86
C LYS A 6 15.90 -5.76 37.42
N VAL A 7 15.58 -5.68 38.72
CA VAL A 7 14.58 -6.56 39.36
C VAL A 7 13.15 -6.16 38.98
N ARG A 8 12.91 -4.90 38.59
CA ARG A 8 11.61 -4.40 38.12
C ARG A 8 11.39 -4.57 36.62
N LEU A 9 12.45 -4.80 35.84
CA LEU A 9 12.35 -4.95 34.40
C LEU A 9 11.93 -6.38 34.04
N GLY A 10 10.80 -6.49 33.34
CA GLY A 10 10.34 -7.77 32.80
C GLY A 10 11.39 -8.37 31.86
N ARG A 11 11.63 -9.68 31.97
CA ARG A 11 12.52 -10.39 31.04
C ARG A 11 11.79 -10.62 29.72
N PHE A 12 12.43 -10.26 28.62
CA PHE A 12 11.93 -10.49 27.28
C PHE A 12 12.68 -11.68 26.66
N ILE A 13 12.00 -12.81 26.50
CA ILE A 13 12.61 -14.08 26.06
C ILE A 13 12.24 -14.33 24.59
N LEU A 14 13.25 -14.54 23.76
CA LEU A 14 13.10 -15.00 22.37
C LEU A 14 13.68 -16.40 22.26
N ALA A 15 12.94 -17.30 21.61
CA ALA A 15 13.37 -18.66 21.32
C ALA A 15 13.26 -18.92 19.82
N THR A 16 14.26 -19.58 19.25
CA THR A 16 14.30 -19.99 17.84
C THR A 16 14.81 -21.42 17.75
N ASN A 17 14.37 -22.15 16.72
CA ASN A 17 14.89 -23.47 16.39
C ASN A 17 16.14 -23.40 15.49
N ASP A 18 16.47 -22.19 15.02
CA ASP A 18 17.63 -21.92 14.18
C ASP A 18 18.86 -21.69 15.07
N LEU A 19 19.86 -22.59 14.96
CA LEU A 19 21.06 -22.58 15.79
C LEU A 19 22.16 -21.67 15.26
N ASP A 20 22.10 -21.29 13.99
CA ASP A 20 23.15 -20.52 13.31
C ASP A 20 22.82 -19.02 13.27
N LEU A 21 21.64 -18.63 13.76
CA LEU A 21 21.16 -17.26 13.70
C LEU A 21 21.77 -16.39 14.82
N ASP A 22 22.31 -15.22 14.44
CA ASP A 22 22.85 -14.28 15.41
C ASP A 22 21.76 -13.57 16.23
N THR A 23 22.12 -13.18 17.45
CA THR A 23 21.19 -12.55 18.40
C THR A 23 20.56 -11.27 17.85
N ASP A 24 21.31 -10.46 17.09
CA ASP A 24 20.81 -9.21 16.52
C ASP A 24 19.79 -9.47 15.40
N SER A 25 20.02 -10.46 14.55
CA SER A 25 19.04 -10.89 13.55
C SER A 25 17.78 -11.48 14.18
N ILE A 26 17.90 -12.29 15.24
CA ILE A 26 16.74 -12.82 15.98
C ILE A 26 15.87 -11.66 16.50
N LEU A 27 16.49 -10.66 17.14
CA LEU A 27 15.78 -9.50 17.65
C LEU A 27 15.17 -8.65 16.52
N LYS A 28 15.89 -8.49 15.41
CA LYS A 28 15.43 -7.75 14.23
C LYS A 28 14.22 -8.42 13.59
N TYR A 29 14.23 -9.74 13.41
CA TYR A 29 13.10 -10.48 12.85
C TYR A 29 11.86 -10.39 13.76
N TYR A 30 12.05 -10.57 15.07
CA TYR A 30 10.96 -10.41 16.03
C TYR A 30 10.33 -9.01 15.94
N LYS A 31 11.16 -7.95 15.95
CA LYS A 31 10.67 -6.57 15.81
C LYS A 31 10.00 -6.32 14.44
N GLY A 32 10.45 -7.02 13.40
CA GLY A 32 9.85 -7.01 12.07
C GLY A 32 8.40 -7.53 12.05
N GLN A 33 8.03 -8.44 12.95
CA GLN A 33 6.68 -9.01 13.04
C GLN A 33 5.61 -7.95 13.34
N GLN A 34 5.96 -6.86 14.04
CA GLN A 34 5.06 -5.74 14.31
C GLN A 34 4.57 -5.03 13.03
N SER A 35 5.30 -5.15 11.92
CA SER A 35 4.86 -4.63 10.63
C SER A 35 3.62 -5.39 10.10
N VAL A 36 3.58 -6.70 10.34
CA VAL A 36 2.46 -7.58 9.95
C VAL A 36 1.21 -7.21 10.74
N GLU A 37 1.33 -7.01 12.06
CA GLU A 37 0.21 -6.58 12.91
C GLU A 37 -0.36 -5.22 12.51
N ARG A 38 0.50 -4.29 12.10
CA ARG A 38 0.05 -3.01 11.54
C ARG A 38 -0.69 -3.20 10.22
N GLY A 39 -0.29 -4.17 9.40
CA GLY A 39 -1.02 -4.61 8.22
C GLY A 39 -2.45 -5.06 8.56
N PHE A 40 -2.66 -5.85 9.61
CA PHE A 40 -4.01 -6.28 10.03
C PHE A 40 -4.92 -5.12 10.47
N ARG A 41 -4.37 -3.98 10.90
CA ARG A 41 -5.16 -2.77 11.18
C ARG A 41 -5.89 -2.26 9.94
N PHE A 42 -5.30 -2.42 8.76
CA PHE A 42 -5.90 -2.05 7.48
C PHE A 42 -7.22 -2.79 7.23
N LEU A 43 -7.31 -4.07 7.57
CA LEU A 43 -8.53 -4.88 7.41
C LEU A 43 -9.69 -4.37 8.28
N LYS A 44 -9.34 -3.68 9.38
CA LYS A 44 -10.29 -3.08 10.33
C LYS A 44 -10.53 -1.59 10.05
N ASP A 45 -9.84 -1.02 9.07
CA ASP A 45 -9.91 0.40 8.75
C ASP A 45 -11.23 0.73 8.02
N ARG A 46 -11.88 1.84 8.42
CA ARG A 46 -13.15 2.27 7.83
C ARG A 46 -13.03 2.64 6.35
N SER A 47 -11.82 2.91 5.84
CA SER A 47 -11.61 3.27 4.43
C SER A 47 -12.04 2.18 3.45
N PHE A 48 -12.09 0.90 3.86
CA PHE A 48 -12.56 -0.19 3.00
C PHE A 48 -14.07 -0.45 3.13
N ARG A 49 -14.77 0.29 4.01
CA ARG A 49 -16.22 0.16 4.27
C ARG A 49 -16.69 -1.28 4.51
N VAL A 50 -15.80 -2.18 4.93
CA VAL A 50 -16.12 -3.60 5.19
C VAL A 50 -17.15 -3.73 6.31
N ALA A 51 -17.08 -2.84 7.31
CA ALA A 51 -18.06 -2.75 8.38
C ALA A 51 -19.49 -2.42 7.89
N GLU A 52 -19.64 -1.93 6.67
CA GLU A 52 -20.94 -1.59 6.06
C GLU A 52 -21.48 -2.74 5.20
N VAL A 53 -20.70 -3.81 4.98
CA VAL A 53 -21.11 -4.99 4.23
C VAL A 53 -21.67 -6.03 5.19
N PHE A 54 -23.01 -6.14 5.24
CA PHE A 54 -23.69 -7.11 6.09
C PHE A 54 -23.83 -8.47 5.39
N LEU A 55 -23.08 -9.47 5.87
CA LEU A 55 -23.12 -10.83 5.36
C LEU A 55 -23.85 -11.76 6.33
N LYS A 56 -24.88 -12.47 5.84
CA LYS A 56 -25.73 -13.37 6.66
C LYS A 56 -25.21 -14.80 6.78
N LYS A 57 -24.42 -15.27 5.82
CA LYS A 57 -23.91 -16.65 5.76
C LYS A 57 -22.43 -16.68 6.10
N GLU A 58 -22.02 -17.63 6.93
CA GLU A 58 -20.62 -17.83 7.34
C GLU A 58 -19.68 -17.98 6.14
N SER A 59 -20.06 -18.78 5.15
CA SER A 59 -19.26 -18.96 3.93
C SER A 59 -18.98 -17.67 3.15
N ARG A 60 -19.88 -16.67 3.22
CA ARG A 60 -19.64 -15.37 2.60
C ARG A 60 -18.66 -14.53 3.42
N ILE A 61 -18.70 -14.64 4.74
CA ILE A 61 -17.79 -13.94 5.66
C ILE A 61 -16.36 -14.45 5.45
N GLU A 62 -16.19 -15.77 5.31
CA GLU A 62 -14.91 -16.40 5.02
C GLU A 62 -14.36 -15.94 3.66
N ALA A 63 -15.19 -15.98 2.61
CA ALA A 63 -14.81 -15.54 1.27
C ALA A 63 -14.39 -14.06 1.25
N LEU A 64 -15.17 -13.17 1.89
CA LEU A 64 -14.81 -11.75 1.99
C LEU A 64 -13.51 -11.56 2.77
N SER A 65 -13.33 -12.29 3.87
CA SER A 65 -12.09 -12.21 4.67
C SER A 65 -10.87 -12.62 3.86
N MET A 66 -10.98 -13.66 3.04
CA MET A 66 -9.92 -14.12 2.14
C MET A 66 -9.58 -13.07 1.08
N ILE A 67 -10.58 -12.47 0.43
CA ILE A 67 -10.40 -11.37 -0.53
C ILE A 67 -9.70 -10.18 0.15
N MET A 68 -10.13 -9.82 1.36
CA MET A 68 -9.54 -8.70 2.10
C MET A 68 -8.07 -8.94 2.45
N VAL A 69 -7.69 -10.16 2.85
CA VAL A 69 -6.28 -10.53 3.07
C VAL A 69 -5.48 -10.49 1.78
N LEU A 70 -6.06 -10.95 0.66
CA LEU A 70 -5.41 -10.86 -0.65
C LEU A 70 -5.17 -9.40 -1.06
N CYS A 71 -6.16 -8.52 -0.85
CA CYS A 71 -5.98 -7.09 -1.07
C CYS A 71 -4.86 -6.54 -0.19
N LEU A 72 -4.81 -6.88 1.10
CA LEU A 72 -3.72 -6.46 1.98
C LEU A 72 -2.34 -6.90 1.46
N PHE A 73 -2.23 -8.11 0.92
CA PHE A 73 -1.01 -8.60 0.30
C PHE A 73 -0.60 -7.76 -0.91
N VAL A 74 -1.54 -7.48 -1.83
CA VAL A 74 -1.30 -6.60 -2.99
C VAL A 74 -0.85 -5.21 -2.56
N TYR A 75 -1.49 -4.63 -1.53
CA TYR A 75 -1.08 -3.34 -0.97
C TYR A 75 0.33 -3.38 -0.41
N ALA A 76 0.71 -4.43 0.32
CA ALA A 76 2.04 -4.57 0.89
C ALA A 76 3.12 -4.68 -0.20
N VAL A 77 2.87 -5.46 -1.24
CA VAL A 77 3.78 -5.61 -2.39
C VAL A 77 3.93 -4.28 -3.15
N ALA A 78 2.82 -3.59 -3.42
CA ALA A 78 2.84 -2.29 -4.10
C ALA A 78 3.55 -1.22 -3.26
N GLU A 79 3.31 -1.18 -1.95
CA GLU A 79 3.99 -0.27 -1.02
C GLU A 79 5.49 -0.52 -0.97
N TRP A 80 5.90 -1.79 -0.88
CA TRP A 80 7.30 -2.18 -0.94
C TRP A 80 7.93 -1.77 -2.27
N HIS A 81 7.27 -2.07 -3.39
CA HIS A 81 7.78 -1.73 -4.72
C HIS A 81 8.00 -0.22 -4.87
N LEU A 82 7.00 0.60 -4.55
CA LEU A 82 7.12 2.06 -4.66
C LEU A 82 8.23 2.61 -3.75
N ARG A 83 8.33 2.13 -2.50
CA ARG A 83 9.38 2.58 -1.57
C ARG A 83 10.78 2.20 -2.02
N SER A 84 10.95 1.00 -2.58
CA SER A 84 12.23 0.58 -3.16
C SER A 84 12.62 1.50 -4.31
N ARG A 85 11.69 1.80 -5.23
CA ARG A 85 11.93 2.73 -6.34
C ARG A 85 12.29 4.13 -5.85
N LEU A 86 11.56 4.67 -4.86
CA LEU A 86 11.87 5.97 -4.26
C LEU A 86 13.26 6.02 -3.61
N SER A 87 13.68 4.93 -2.97
CA SER A 87 15.02 4.82 -2.38
C SER A 87 16.11 4.73 -3.43
N GLU A 88 15.88 4.03 -4.54
CA GLU A 88 16.83 3.88 -5.65
C GLU A 88 17.03 5.19 -6.42
N THR A 89 15.94 5.91 -6.69
CA THR A 89 15.97 7.16 -7.48
C THR A 89 16.25 8.40 -6.63
N GLY A 90 16.20 8.29 -5.30
CA GLY A 90 16.34 9.42 -4.38
C GLY A 90 15.20 10.43 -4.44
N THR A 91 14.09 10.09 -5.10
CA THR A 91 12.92 10.96 -5.25
C THR A 91 12.02 10.89 -4.02
N THR A 92 11.09 11.82 -3.89
CA THR A 92 10.15 11.88 -2.76
C THR A 92 8.73 12.13 -3.25
N VAL A 93 7.76 11.65 -2.48
CA VAL A 93 6.33 11.92 -2.70
C VAL A 93 5.83 12.84 -1.59
N LYS A 94 4.90 13.75 -1.89
CA LYS A 94 4.30 14.60 -0.86
C LYS A 94 3.30 13.80 -0.02
N ASN A 95 3.34 13.99 1.30
CA ASN A 95 2.36 13.43 2.22
C ASN A 95 1.09 14.32 2.31
N GLN A 96 0.12 13.94 3.16
CA GLN A 96 -1.11 14.71 3.41
C GLN A 96 -0.86 16.16 3.87
N LEU A 97 0.27 16.41 4.53
CA LEU A 97 0.73 17.72 4.99
C LEU A 97 1.66 18.42 3.98
N LYS A 98 1.71 17.92 2.73
CA LYS A 98 2.56 18.38 1.63
C LYS A 98 4.07 18.28 1.89
N LYS A 99 4.50 17.51 2.89
CA LYS A 99 5.92 17.28 3.19
C LYS A 99 6.48 16.17 2.29
N PRO A 100 7.72 16.31 1.78
CA PRO A 100 8.37 15.25 1.02
C PRO A 100 8.70 14.06 1.91
N ILE A 101 8.30 12.85 1.49
CA ILE A 101 8.54 11.60 2.19
C ILE A 101 8.99 10.50 1.21
N GLN A 102 9.81 9.57 1.70
CA GLN A 102 10.25 8.37 0.94
C GLN A 102 9.52 7.09 1.37
N ASN A 103 8.72 7.16 2.43
CA ASN A 103 7.97 6.04 2.98
C ASN A 103 6.44 6.26 2.87
N PRO A 104 5.89 6.56 1.68
CA PRO A 104 4.44 6.71 1.54
C PRO A 104 3.73 5.40 1.85
N THR A 105 2.49 5.48 2.30
CA THR A 105 1.60 4.30 2.42
C THR A 105 0.83 4.12 1.13
N MET A 106 0.59 2.88 0.70
CA MET A 106 -0.14 2.66 -0.56
C MET A 106 -1.59 3.18 -0.47
N LYS A 107 -2.16 3.21 0.74
CA LYS A 107 -3.44 3.89 1.01
C LYS A 107 -3.44 5.36 0.59
N TRP A 108 -2.40 6.12 0.96
CA TRP A 108 -2.28 7.53 0.57
C TRP A 108 -2.11 7.69 -0.94
N ILE A 109 -1.28 6.84 -1.54
CA ILE A 109 -1.06 6.86 -2.99
C ILE A 109 -2.38 6.63 -3.73
N PHE A 110 -3.16 5.61 -3.34
CA PHE A 110 -4.47 5.40 -3.96
C PHE A 110 -5.43 6.59 -3.79
N THR A 111 -5.37 7.33 -2.67
CA THR A 111 -6.15 8.59 -2.55
C THR A 111 -5.79 9.60 -3.63
N LEU A 112 -4.51 9.70 -4.03
CA LEU A 112 -4.10 10.57 -5.14
C LEU A 112 -4.66 10.05 -6.48
N PHE A 113 -4.64 8.73 -6.68
CA PHE A 113 -5.19 8.06 -7.86
C PHE A 113 -6.72 8.02 -7.93
N MET A 114 -7.45 8.48 -6.90
CA MET A 114 -8.90 8.69 -6.99
C MET A 114 -9.28 9.98 -7.73
N ARG A 115 -8.33 10.89 -7.99
CA ARG A 115 -8.60 12.14 -8.71
C ARG A 115 -8.66 11.96 -10.23
N PRO A 116 -7.71 11.24 -10.87
CA PRO A 116 -7.79 10.99 -12.30
C PRO A 116 -9.12 10.33 -12.65
N ALA A 117 -9.80 10.89 -13.64
CA ALA A 117 -11.07 10.37 -14.13
C ALA A 117 -10.99 10.18 -15.64
N GLU A 118 -11.46 9.03 -16.11
CA GLU A 118 -11.60 8.80 -17.54
C GLU A 118 -12.90 9.44 -18.04
N VAL A 119 -12.79 10.30 -19.05
CA VAL A 119 -13.93 10.94 -19.70
C VAL A 119 -14.04 10.40 -21.12
N THR A 120 -15.23 9.91 -21.44
CA THR A 120 -15.58 9.47 -22.80
C THR A 120 -16.56 10.48 -23.38
N VAL A 121 -16.16 11.14 -24.47
CA VAL A 121 -17.02 12.07 -25.21
C VAL A 121 -17.34 11.45 -26.56
N THR A 122 -18.63 11.40 -26.90
CA THR A 122 -19.07 11.00 -28.24
C THR A 122 -19.43 12.25 -29.02
N LEU A 123 -18.67 12.55 -30.08
CA LEU A 123 -18.90 13.69 -30.96
C LEU A 123 -18.94 13.20 -32.40
N ASN A 124 -20.01 13.50 -33.14
CA ASN A 124 -20.14 13.14 -34.56
C ASN A 124 -19.87 11.64 -34.85
N SER A 125 -20.41 10.74 -34.01
CA SER A 125 -20.18 9.29 -34.06
C SER A 125 -18.72 8.83 -33.83
N GLN A 126 -17.83 9.73 -33.39
CA GLN A 126 -16.50 9.38 -32.92
C GLN A 126 -16.47 9.37 -31.40
N ILE A 127 -15.94 8.28 -30.83
CA ILE A 127 -15.71 8.15 -29.40
C ILE A 127 -14.29 8.64 -29.11
N GLN A 128 -14.18 9.69 -28.30
CA GLN A 128 -12.90 10.17 -27.77
C GLN A 128 -12.81 9.84 -26.29
N ARG A 129 -11.74 9.15 -25.90
CA ARG A 129 -11.43 8.80 -24.51
C ARG A 129 -10.17 9.56 -24.09
N PHE A 130 -10.25 10.27 -22.97
CA PHE A 130 -9.11 10.97 -22.39
C PHE A 130 -9.22 10.97 -20.86
N ILE A 131 -8.08 11.08 -20.17
CA ILE A 131 -8.04 11.19 -18.71
C ILE A 131 -7.93 12.66 -18.31
N VAL A 132 -8.77 13.08 -17.38
CA VAL A 132 -8.74 14.41 -16.75
C VAL A 132 -8.22 14.31 -15.32
N ASN A 133 -7.83 15.44 -14.73
CA ASN A 133 -7.32 15.55 -13.34
C ASN A 133 -6.07 14.70 -13.08
N MET A 134 -5.18 14.60 -14.06
CA MET A 134 -3.87 13.99 -13.90
C MET A 134 -2.88 15.05 -13.39
N ASP A 135 -2.70 15.08 -12.08
CA ASP A 135 -1.76 16.00 -11.41
C ASP A 135 -0.30 15.57 -11.68
N GLU A 136 0.63 16.53 -11.64
CA GLU A 136 2.08 16.25 -11.81
C GLU A 136 2.60 15.22 -10.80
N GLU A 137 2.09 15.24 -9.56
CA GLU A 137 2.43 14.24 -8.53
C GLU A 137 2.02 12.82 -8.94
N VAL A 138 0.87 12.66 -9.59
CA VAL A 138 0.37 11.36 -10.02
C VAL A 138 1.22 10.85 -11.19
N THR A 139 1.57 11.72 -12.13
CA THR A 139 2.47 11.39 -13.25
C THR A 139 3.84 10.95 -12.76
N GLN A 140 4.45 11.70 -11.82
CA GLN A 140 5.74 11.32 -11.23
C GLN A 140 5.68 9.96 -10.54
N ILE A 141 4.58 9.64 -9.84
CA ILE A 141 4.41 8.32 -9.23
C ILE A 141 4.29 7.23 -10.30
N LEU A 142 3.55 7.48 -11.39
CA LEU A 142 3.43 6.53 -12.50
C LEU A 142 4.78 6.23 -13.14
N ASP A 143 5.58 7.26 -13.42
CA ASP A 143 6.92 7.11 -14.01
C ASP A 143 7.85 6.28 -13.10
N LEU A 144 7.75 6.45 -11.77
CA LEU A 144 8.53 5.69 -10.79
C LEU A 144 8.13 4.21 -10.73
N MET A 145 6.84 3.92 -10.83
CA MET A 145 6.29 2.55 -10.87
C MET A 145 6.55 1.87 -12.22
N GLY A 146 6.68 2.66 -13.28
CA GLY A 146 7.15 2.24 -14.59
C GLY A 146 6.04 1.96 -15.61
N PRO A 147 6.43 1.56 -16.84
CA PRO A 147 5.57 1.60 -18.02
C PRO A 147 4.40 0.62 -17.99
N ALA A 148 4.44 -0.39 -17.12
CA ALA A 148 3.32 -1.30 -16.92
C ALA A 148 2.11 -0.59 -16.28
N PHE A 149 2.35 0.38 -15.39
CA PHE A 149 1.32 1.14 -14.69
C PHE A 149 0.82 2.30 -15.56
N GLU A 150 1.73 2.98 -16.26
CA GLU A 150 1.41 4.07 -17.20
C GLU A 150 0.37 3.66 -18.26
N LYS A 151 0.43 2.43 -18.77
CA LYS A 151 -0.50 1.91 -19.79
C LYS A 151 -1.98 2.01 -19.41
N TYR A 152 -2.31 1.99 -18.12
CA TYR A 152 -3.69 2.10 -17.66
C TYR A 152 -4.22 3.54 -17.68
N TYR A 153 -3.32 4.52 -17.67
CA TYR A 153 -3.67 5.94 -17.54
C TYR A 153 -3.45 6.72 -18.85
N PHE A 154 -2.49 6.32 -19.67
CA PHE A 154 -2.32 6.90 -21.00
C PHE A 154 -3.14 6.12 -22.02
N VAL A 155 -4.46 6.33 -22.01
CA VAL A 155 -5.37 5.81 -23.03
C VAL A 155 -4.99 6.44 -24.37
N ARG A 156 -4.45 5.64 -25.29
CA ARG A 156 -4.30 6.07 -26.69
C ARG A 156 -5.67 6.39 -27.24
N SER A 157 -5.83 7.53 -27.92
CA SER A 157 -7.08 7.87 -28.59
C SER A 157 -7.46 6.71 -29.52
N THR A 158 -8.56 6.03 -29.20
CA THR A 158 -9.11 5.00 -30.07
C THR A 158 -9.79 5.74 -31.20
N ARG A 159 -9.08 5.97 -32.31
CA ARG A 159 -9.75 6.19 -33.60
C ARG A 159 -10.25 4.82 -34.04
N GLU A 160 -11.48 4.48 -33.70
CA GLU A 160 -12.15 3.38 -34.39
C GLU A 160 -12.37 3.81 -35.86
N MET A 161 -12.06 2.87 -36.77
CA MET A 161 -12.17 2.99 -38.22
C MET A 161 -13.64 3.03 -38.67
#